data_AF-A0A073K7H1-F1
#
_entry.id   AF-A0A073K7H1-F1
#
_cell.length_a   1.000
_cell.length_b   1.000
_cell.length_c   1.000
_cell.angle_alpha   90.00
_cell.angle_beta   90.00
_cell.angle_gamma   90.00
#
_symmetry.space_group_name_H-M   'P 1'
#
loop_
_entity.id
_entity.type
_entity.pdbx_description
1 polymer ?
#
loop_
_entity_poly.entity_id
_entity_poly.type
_entity_poly.pdbx_seq_one_letter_code
_entity_poly.pdbx_strand_id
1 'polypeptide(L)'
;MQTIEIYAKSGAKRLVQMESYDADLLNGQINNKDLVTVLIGDLIYSRLDIKCVLPQKENGVGARKIEVRTSDGKIFEITTDDYDPVYINEQLNSSNTITVVIGDYIFSRLDIKQIVPVKVEPTEPTPPPVEENPDGSGTTETSTEVAS
;
A
#
# COMPACT_ATOMS: atom_id res chain seq x y z
N MET A 1 -19.63 2.99 2.79
CA MET A 1 -19.15 4.20 2.11
C MET A 1 -17.64 4.27 2.22
N GLN A 2 -16.97 4.38 1.09
CA GLN A 2 -15.52 4.48 0.95
C GLN A 2 -15.21 5.61 -0.05
N THR A 3 -14.20 6.42 0.24
CA THR A 3 -13.68 7.40 -0.72
C THR A 3 -12.63 6.74 -1.60
N ILE A 4 -12.70 7.00 -2.90
CA ILE A 4 -11.68 6.61 -3.89
C ILE A 4 -11.20 7.84 -4.67
N GLU A 5 -9.95 7.82 -5.09
CA GLU A 5 -9.36 8.80 -6.01
C GLU A 5 -9.29 8.22 -7.42
N ILE A 6 -9.79 8.96 -8.41
CA ILE A 6 -9.73 8.57 -9.82
C ILE A 6 -8.77 9.52 -10.53
N TYR A 7 -7.77 8.96 -11.21
CA TYR A 7 -6.85 9.69 -12.07
C TYR A 7 -7.11 9.31 -13.53
N ALA A 8 -7.28 10.33 -14.37
CA ALA A 8 -7.40 10.19 -15.81
C ALA A 8 -6.05 10.35 -16.52
N LYS A 9 -5.93 9.86 -17.78
CA LYS A 9 -4.72 10.04 -18.62
C LYS A 9 -4.60 11.48 -19.11
N SER A 10 -5.73 12.20 -19.20
CA SER A 10 -5.80 13.66 -19.27
C SER A 10 -5.19 14.40 -18.07
N GLY A 11 -4.79 13.71 -17.00
CA GLY A 11 -4.20 14.30 -15.79
C GLY A 11 -5.24 14.78 -14.76
N ALA A 12 -6.54 14.71 -15.07
CA ALA A 12 -7.59 15.10 -14.15
C ALA A 12 -7.68 14.12 -12.95
N LYS A 13 -7.67 14.67 -11.73
CA LYS A 13 -8.02 13.96 -10.48
C LYS A 13 -9.48 14.22 -10.11
N ARG A 14 -10.17 13.19 -9.63
CA ARG A 14 -11.47 13.30 -8.94
C ARG A 14 -11.46 12.47 -7.65
N LEU A 15 -12.34 12.83 -6.73
CA LEU A 15 -12.69 12.03 -5.55
C LEU A 15 -14.14 11.60 -5.68
N VAL A 16 -14.43 10.34 -5.38
CA VAL A 16 -15.78 9.77 -5.40
C VAL A 16 -16.02 9.06 -4.08
N GLN A 17 -17.21 9.25 -3.50
CA GLN A 17 -17.70 8.41 -2.42
C GLN A 17 -18.68 7.38 -3.00
N MET A 18 -18.52 6.12 -2.61
CA MET A 18 -19.39 5.01 -3.04
C MET A 18 -19.65 4.06 -1.89
N GLU A 19 -20.80 3.38 -1.89
CA GLU A 19 -21.22 2.53 -0.77
C GLU A 19 -20.33 1.29 -0.63
N SER A 20 -20.18 0.56 -1.73
CA SER A 20 -19.25 -0.55 -1.95
C SER A 20 -18.27 -0.20 -3.08
N TYR A 21 -16.97 -0.37 -2.82
CA TYR A 21 -15.92 -0.38 -3.82
C TYR A 21 -15.39 -1.80 -3.96
N ASP A 22 -15.18 -2.23 -5.20
CA ASP A 22 -14.66 -3.55 -5.56
C ASP A 22 -13.67 -3.34 -6.73
N ALA A 23 -12.39 -3.62 -6.47
CA ALA A 23 -11.31 -3.35 -7.41
C ALA A 23 -11.36 -4.31 -8.61
N ASP A 24 -11.70 -5.58 -8.40
CA ASP A 24 -11.76 -6.59 -9.46
C ASP A 24 -12.98 -6.41 -10.35
N LEU A 25 -14.15 -6.10 -9.78
CA LEU A 25 -15.36 -5.79 -10.54
C LEU A 25 -15.14 -4.56 -11.44
N LEU A 26 -14.58 -3.48 -10.89
CA LEU A 26 -14.29 -2.27 -11.67
C LEU A 26 -13.18 -2.51 -12.71
N ASN A 27 -12.11 -3.22 -12.36
CA ASN A 27 -11.06 -3.59 -13.32
C ASN A 27 -11.58 -4.49 -14.44
N GLY A 28 -12.51 -5.40 -14.13
CA GLY A 28 -13.22 -6.22 -15.11
C GLY A 28 -14.03 -5.38 -16.09
N GLN A 29 -14.76 -4.37 -15.61
CA GLN A 29 -15.46 -3.40 -16.46
C GLN A 29 -14.51 -2.57 -17.33
N ILE A 30 -13.38 -2.10 -16.77
CA ILE A 30 -12.40 -1.29 -17.51
C ILE A 30 -11.77 -2.12 -18.65
N ASN A 31 -11.42 -3.38 -18.37
CA ASN A 31 -10.82 -4.28 -19.34
C ASN A 31 -11.83 -4.85 -20.37
N ASN A 32 -13.13 -4.95 -20.03
CA ASN A 32 -14.17 -5.44 -20.93
C ASN A 32 -14.19 -4.65 -22.26
N LYS A 33 -13.97 -5.37 -23.37
CA LYS A 33 -13.83 -4.75 -24.70
C LYS A 33 -15.13 -4.20 -25.28
N ASP A 34 -16.27 -4.74 -24.85
CA ASP A 34 -17.59 -4.40 -25.38
C ASP A 34 -18.16 -3.13 -24.73
N LEU A 35 -17.55 -2.65 -23.65
CA LEU A 35 -17.85 -1.36 -23.05
C LEU A 35 -17.06 -0.23 -23.75
N VAL A 36 -17.60 0.99 -23.68
CA VAL A 36 -16.90 2.23 -24.06
C VAL A 36 -16.61 3.06 -22.80
N THR A 37 -17.59 3.13 -21.90
CA THR A 37 -17.52 3.83 -20.63
C THR A 37 -17.73 2.89 -19.45
N VAL A 38 -17.33 3.34 -18.27
CA VAL A 38 -17.66 2.73 -16.97
C VAL A 38 -18.26 3.80 -16.04
N LEU A 39 -19.11 3.36 -15.11
CA LEU A 39 -19.70 4.22 -14.08
C LEU A 39 -18.94 4.01 -12.77
N ILE A 40 -18.46 5.09 -12.16
CA ILE A 40 -17.69 5.06 -10.91
C ILE A 40 -18.34 6.07 -9.95
N GLY A 41 -19.25 5.57 -9.10
CA GLY A 41 -20.14 6.42 -8.30
C GLY A 41 -21.12 7.15 -9.20
N ASP A 42 -21.09 8.48 -9.18
CA ASP A 42 -21.85 9.37 -10.06
C ASP A 42 -21.10 9.73 -11.37
N LEU A 43 -19.81 9.37 -11.49
CA LEU A 43 -18.96 9.78 -12.61
C LEU A 43 -18.93 8.74 -13.74
N ILE A 44 -19.19 9.19 -14.97
CA ILE A 44 -19.03 8.38 -16.19
C ILE A 44 -17.66 8.67 -16.80
N TYR A 45 -16.83 7.63 -16.92
CA TYR A 45 -15.49 7.72 -17.53
C TYR A 45 -15.42 6.89 -18.81
N SER A 46 -14.69 7.37 -19.83
CA SER A 46 -14.19 6.48 -20.90
C SER A 46 -13.23 5.48 -20.27
N ARG A 47 -13.46 4.18 -20.47
CA ARG A 47 -12.59 3.14 -19.87
C ARG A 47 -11.13 3.24 -20.33
N LEU A 48 -10.91 3.83 -21.50
CA LEU A 48 -9.58 4.08 -22.05
C LEU A 48 -8.86 5.29 -21.46
N ASP A 49 -9.57 6.25 -20.83
CA ASP A 49 -8.95 7.43 -20.17
C ASP A 49 -8.61 7.16 -18.69
N ILE A 50 -9.07 6.07 -18.08
CA ILE A 50 -8.68 5.75 -16.70
C ILE A 50 -7.19 5.43 -16.64
N LYS A 51 -6.46 6.19 -15.82
CA LYS A 51 -5.03 6.00 -15.54
C LYS A 51 -4.83 5.19 -14.26
N CYS A 52 -5.55 5.52 -13.19
CA CYS A 52 -5.40 4.87 -11.89
C CYS A 52 -6.66 5.09 -11.03
N VAL A 53 -7.01 4.11 -10.18
CA VAL A 53 -8.01 4.24 -9.12
C VAL A 53 -7.36 3.84 -7.80
N LEU A 54 -7.39 4.74 -6.81
CA LEU A 54 -6.79 4.56 -5.49
C LEU A 54 -7.89 4.51 -4.41
N PRO A 55 -7.92 3.52 -3.51
CA PRO A 55 -8.69 3.62 -2.28
C PRO A 55 -8.06 4.66 -1.33
N GLN A 56 -8.88 5.45 -0.61
CA GLN A 56 -8.39 6.27 0.52
C GLN A 56 -8.43 5.51 1.87
N LYS A 57 -8.46 4.17 1.87
CA LYS A 57 -8.25 3.40 3.11
C LYS A 57 -6.80 3.56 3.55
N GLU A 58 -6.57 3.69 4.86
CA GLU A 58 -5.27 3.39 5.44
C GLU A 58 -4.97 1.90 5.22
N ASN A 59 -3.92 1.61 4.45
CA ASN A 59 -3.27 0.31 4.23
C ASN A 59 -4.19 -0.94 4.17
N GLY A 60 -4.32 -1.53 2.97
CA GLY A 60 -5.07 -2.77 2.76
C GLY A 60 -4.68 -3.90 3.72
N VAL A 61 -5.65 -4.76 4.07
CA VAL A 61 -5.40 -5.87 5.01
C VAL A 61 -4.51 -6.91 4.32
N GLY A 62 -3.32 -7.14 4.88
CA GLY A 62 -2.40 -8.17 4.43
C GLY A 62 -1.08 -8.17 5.18
N ALA A 63 -0.29 -9.23 5.02
CA ALA A 63 1.03 -9.38 5.63
C ALA A 63 2.18 -8.93 4.72
N ARG A 64 1.96 -8.78 3.40
CA ARG A 64 2.99 -8.36 2.44
C ARG A 64 2.84 -6.88 2.09
N LYS A 65 3.96 -6.14 2.12
CA LYS A 65 4.07 -4.77 1.65
C LYS A 65 4.75 -4.73 0.28
N ILE A 66 4.13 -4.07 -0.69
CA ILE A 66 4.56 -3.96 -2.09
C ILE A 66 4.73 -2.47 -2.43
N GLU A 67 5.78 -2.13 -3.17
CA GLU A 67 6.01 -0.79 -3.71
C GLU A 67 5.79 -0.80 -5.23
N VAL A 68 4.83 0.01 -5.71
CA VAL A 68 4.52 0.20 -7.14
C VAL A 68 5.03 1.58 -7.58
N ARG A 69 5.90 1.61 -8.58
CA ARG A 69 6.45 2.84 -9.18
C ARG A 69 5.83 3.12 -10.54
N THR A 70 5.36 4.34 -10.74
CA THR A 70 4.68 4.73 -11.99
C THR A 70 5.56 5.50 -12.96
N SER A 71 5.09 5.65 -14.20
CA SER A 71 5.81 6.32 -15.29
C SER A 71 6.03 7.80 -15.03
N ASP A 72 5.12 8.45 -14.29
CA ASP A 72 5.25 9.82 -13.79
C ASP A 72 6.08 9.95 -12.50
N GLY A 73 6.74 8.87 -12.05
CA GLY A 73 7.69 8.89 -10.94
C GLY A 73 7.08 8.86 -9.54
N LYS A 74 5.76 8.64 -9.42
CA LYS A 74 5.13 8.41 -8.11
C LYS A 74 5.45 7.01 -7.60
N ILE A 75 5.32 6.86 -6.29
CA ILE A 75 5.53 5.63 -5.55
C ILE A 75 4.27 5.38 -4.72
N PHE A 76 3.73 4.17 -4.81
CA PHE A 76 2.58 3.72 -4.03
C PHE A 76 3.00 2.52 -3.19
N GLU A 77 2.88 2.65 -1.87
CA GLU A 77 2.99 1.53 -0.96
C GLU A 77 1.62 0.87 -0.81
N ILE A 78 1.56 -0.45 -0.99
CA ILE A 78 0.33 -1.25 -0.97
C ILE A 78 0.54 -2.44 -0.04
N THR A 79 -0.42 -2.71 0.82
CA THR A 79 -0.45 -3.91 1.66
C THR A 79 -1.56 -4.84 1.16
N THR A 80 -1.20 -6.09 0.84
CA THR A 80 -2.07 -7.10 0.23
C THR A 80 -1.40 -8.48 0.30
N ASP A 81 -2.16 -9.55 0.53
CA ASP A 81 -1.60 -10.91 0.46
C ASP A 81 -1.66 -11.51 -0.96
N ASP A 82 -2.50 -10.95 -1.82
CA ASP A 82 -2.85 -11.40 -3.19
C ASP A 82 -1.76 -11.11 -4.24
N TYR A 83 -0.57 -10.70 -3.80
CA TYR A 83 0.55 -10.41 -4.68
C TYR A 83 1.13 -11.69 -5.32
N ASP A 84 0.71 -11.98 -6.55
CA ASP A 84 1.35 -12.93 -7.47
C ASP A 84 2.11 -12.17 -8.58
N PRO A 85 3.46 -12.18 -8.57
CA PRO A 85 4.26 -11.49 -9.59
C PRO A 85 4.19 -12.14 -10.98
N VAL A 86 3.84 -13.43 -11.09
CA VAL A 86 3.71 -14.13 -12.37
C VAL A 86 2.42 -13.69 -13.05
N TYR A 87 1.30 -13.81 -12.34
CA TYR A 87 -0.02 -13.37 -12.83
C TYR A 87 -0.03 -11.87 -13.19
N ILE A 88 0.51 -11.01 -12.31
CA ILE A 88 0.59 -9.58 -12.59
C ILE A 88 1.46 -9.32 -13.85
N ASN A 89 2.58 -10.00 -14.01
CA ASN A 89 3.42 -9.86 -15.21
C ASN A 89 2.70 -10.31 -16.49
N GLU A 90 1.95 -11.42 -16.48
CA GLU A 90 1.13 -11.84 -17.63
C GLU A 90 0.11 -10.77 -18.00
N GLN A 91 -0.58 -10.21 -17.00
CA GLN A 91 -1.60 -9.17 -17.20
C GLN A 91 -1.01 -7.83 -17.68
N LEU A 92 0.22 -7.48 -17.28
CA LEU A 92 0.95 -6.32 -17.81
C LEU A 92 1.38 -6.51 -19.27
N ASN A 93 1.79 -7.72 -19.66
CA ASN A 93 2.20 -8.03 -21.03
C ASN A 93 1.02 -8.23 -22.00
N SER A 94 -0.15 -8.65 -21.49
CA SER A 94 -1.39 -8.82 -22.26
C SER A 94 -1.76 -7.56 -23.05
N SER A 95 -1.79 -7.66 -24.38
CA SER A 95 -2.24 -6.60 -25.28
C SER A 95 -3.73 -6.26 -25.14
N ASN A 96 -4.51 -7.17 -24.55
CA ASN A 96 -5.94 -7.03 -24.33
C ASN A 96 -6.27 -6.25 -23.06
N THR A 97 -5.34 -6.17 -22.12
CA THR A 97 -5.48 -5.52 -20.82
C THR A 97 -5.23 -4.00 -20.95
N ILE A 98 -5.92 -3.21 -20.12
CA ILE A 98 -5.74 -1.75 -19.96
C ILE A 98 -5.26 -1.46 -18.54
N THR A 99 -5.89 -2.10 -17.55
CA THR A 99 -5.58 -1.96 -16.13
C THR A 99 -5.32 -3.30 -15.44
N VAL A 100 -4.55 -3.28 -14.36
CA VAL A 100 -4.29 -4.40 -13.46
C VAL A 100 -4.66 -4.02 -12.02
N VAL A 101 -5.02 -5.03 -11.21
CA VAL A 101 -5.32 -4.89 -9.78
C VAL A 101 -4.10 -5.29 -8.95
N ILE A 102 -3.83 -4.56 -7.86
CA ILE A 102 -2.82 -4.88 -6.85
C ILE A 102 -3.42 -4.52 -5.48
N GLY A 103 -3.92 -5.51 -4.74
CA GLY A 103 -4.81 -5.23 -3.59
C GLY A 103 -6.04 -4.42 -4.02
N ASP A 104 -6.50 -3.48 -3.19
CA ASP A 104 -7.62 -2.58 -3.54
C ASP A 104 -7.29 -1.56 -4.69
N TYR A 105 -6.09 -1.55 -5.28
CA TYR A 105 -5.62 -0.51 -6.21
C TYR A 105 -5.70 -0.95 -7.68
N ILE A 106 -6.14 -0.05 -8.57
CA ILE A 106 -6.22 -0.30 -10.02
C ILE A 106 -5.23 0.61 -10.77
N PHE A 107 -4.31 0.05 -11.54
CA PHE A 107 -3.29 0.80 -12.31
C PHE A 107 -3.37 0.53 -13.81
N SER A 108 -3.26 1.57 -14.64
CA SER A 108 -3.00 1.44 -16.08
C SER A 108 -1.71 0.67 -16.32
N ARG A 109 -1.75 -0.43 -17.07
CA ARG A 109 -0.57 -1.29 -17.31
C ARG A 109 0.61 -0.55 -17.98
N LEU A 110 0.29 0.48 -18.78
CA LEU A 110 1.28 1.33 -19.45
C LEU A 110 1.89 2.41 -18.54
N ASP A 111 1.36 2.58 -17.32
CA ASP A 111 1.89 3.53 -16.34
C ASP A 111 2.72 2.85 -15.24
N ILE A 112 2.68 1.52 -15.08
CA ILE A 112 3.59 0.82 -14.18
C ILE A 112 4.99 0.76 -14.81
N LYS A 113 6.02 1.18 -14.06
CA LYS A 113 7.44 1.00 -14.40
C LYS A 113 8.11 -0.12 -13.62
N GLN A 114 7.77 -0.28 -12.35
CA GLN A 114 8.39 -1.24 -11.45
C GLN A 114 7.41 -1.66 -10.36
N ILE A 115 7.46 -2.92 -9.95
CA ILE A 115 6.82 -3.42 -8.73
C ILE A 115 7.89 -4.17 -7.95
N VAL A 116 8.04 -3.90 -6.66
CA VAL A 116 8.97 -4.62 -5.77
C VAL A 116 8.32 -4.97 -4.44
N PRO A 117 8.48 -6.20 -3.93
CA PRO A 117 8.18 -6.50 -2.53
C PRO A 117 9.11 -5.72 -1.60
N VAL A 118 8.54 -5.00 -0.64
CA VAL A 118 9.30 -4.32 0.42
C VAL A 118 9.68 -5.37 1.46
N LYS A 119 10.98 -5.54 1.71
CA LYS A 119 11.45 -6.33 2.85
C LYS A 119 11.08 -5.59 4.13
N VAL A 120 10.14 -6.14 4.90
CA VAL A 120 9.97 -5.76 6.29
C VAL A 120 11.11 -6.41 7.06
N GLU A 121 12.07 -5.61 7.51
CA GLU A 121 13.07 -6.10 8.46
C GLU A 121 12.35 -6.40 9.79
N PRO A 122 12.54 -7.59 10.39
CA PRO A 122 11.91 -7.88 11.67
C PRO A 122 12.53 -6.96 12.71
N THR A 123 11.74 -6.04 13.26
CA THR A 123 12.13 -5.26 14.43
C THR A 123 12.44 -6.24 15.55
N GLU A 124 13.70 -6.31 15.97
CA GLU A 124 14.08 -7.12 17.13
C GLU A 124 13.20 -6.72 18.32
N PRO A 125 12.69 -7.67 19.11
CA PRO A 125 11.90 -7.34 20.28
C PRO A 125 12.79 -6.54 21.23
N THR A 126 12.48 -5.26 21.41
CA THR A 126 13.20 -4.42 22.37
C THR A 126 13.18 -5.13 23.71
N PRO A 127 14.35 -5.36 24.34
CA PRO A 127 14.37 -5.95 25.68
C PRO A 127 13.54 -5.07 26.62
N PRO A 128 12.84 -5.66 27.60
CA PRO A 128 12.04 -4.90 28.54
C PRO A 128 12.93 -3.86 29.24
N PRO A 129 12.38 -2.69 29.63
CA PRO A 129 13.17 -1.65 30.27
C PRO A 129 13.90 -2.21 31.49
N VAL A 130 15.23 -2.07 31.51
CA VAL A 130 16.01 -2.38 32.70
C VAL A 130 15.66 -1.31 33.73
N GLU A 131 15.05 -1.72 34.84
CA GLU A 131 14.86 -0.84 36.00
C GLU A 131 16.23 -0.56 36.63
N GLU A 132 16.87 0.52 36.17
CA GLU A 132 18.02 1.15 36.82
C GLU A 132 17.57 1.65 38.20
N ASN A 133 17.72 0.80 39.21
CA ASN A 133 17.48 1.17 40.60
C ASN A 133 18.58 2.16 41.02
N PRO A 134 18.24 3.41 41.39
CA PRO A 134 19.24 4.39 41.82
C PRO A 134 19.77 4.01 43.21
N ASP A 135 21.10 3.96 43.34
CA ASP A 135 21.81 3.67 44.60
C ASP A 135 21.55 4.79 45.64
N GLY A 136 21.46 4.42 46.94
CA GLY A 136 20.46 5.02 47.83
C GLY A 136 20.74 5.16 49.33
N SER A 137 21.98 4.94 49.81
CA SER A 137 22.52 5.43 51.12
C SER A 137 22.13 4.77 52.47
N GLY A 138 23.15 4.56 53.32
CA GLY A 138 23.08 4.51 54.81
C GLY A 138 23.10 3.12 55.48
N THR A 139 23.77 2.89 56.63
CA THR A 139 24.72 3.72 57.42
C THR A 139 25.53 2.86 58.43
N THR A 140 26.86 3.07 58.55
CA THR A 140 27.74 2.85 59.75
C THR A 140 27.81 1.46 60.46
N GLU A 141 28.84 1.12 61.25
CA GLU A 141 30.06 1.84 61.73
C GLU A 141 31.36 1.32 61.01
N THR A 142 32.55 0.97 61.53
CA THR A 142 33.15 0.90 62.91
C THR A 142 34.68 1.04 62.90
N SER A 143 35.26 1.45 64.04
CA SER A 143 36.71 1.61 64.34
C SER A 143 37.51 0.28 64.33
N THR A 144 38.70 0.18 63.71
CA THR A 144 40.07 0.61 64.13
C THR A 144 40.85 -0.43 64.95
N GLU A 145 42.01 -0.87 64.44
CA GLU A 145 43.26 -1.02 65.23
C GLU A 145 44.48 -0.75 64.32
N VAL A 146 45.70 -0.79 64.88
CA VAL A 146 46.90 -0.09 64.38
C VAL A 146 47.91 -0.96 63.61
N ALA A 147 48.84 -0.30 62.93
CA ALA A 147 49.96 -0.92 62.21
C ALA A 147 51.19 -1.18 63.11
N SER A 148 51.94 -2.23 62.79
CA SER A 148 53.40 -2.38 62.99
C SER A 148 53.93 -3.46 62.06
#